data_AF-A0A3D4P124-F1
#
_entry.id   AF-A0A3D4P124-F1
#
_cell.length_a   1.000
_cell.length_b   1.000
_cell.length_c   1.000
_cell.angle_alpha   90.00
_cell.angle_beta   90.00
_cell.angle_gamma   90.00
#
_symmetry.space_group_name_H-M   'P 1'
#
loop_
_entity.id
_entity.type
_entity.pdbx_description
1 polymer ?
#
loop_
_entity_poly.entity_id
_entity_poly.type
_entity_poly.pdbx_seq_one_letter_code
_entity_poly.pdbx_strand_id
1 'polypeptide(L)'
;MRSQEIREGFLDFFSRKNHKVVPSSSLLPKDDATILFTNAGMNQFKNIFLGLEKRSYRRAASAQKCLRVSGKHNDLEQVGRTSKHHTFFEMLGNFSFGDYFKKEAISYAWEFLTRELKLDKSRLYVTVYTDDDEAADIWHLQEGVPRERIFRFGEKDNFWSMGDTGP
;
A
#
# COMPACT_ATOMS: atom_id res chain seq x y z
N MET A 1 0.67 20.81 5.98
CA MET A 1 0.29 20.24 4.68
C MET A 1 -1.16 19.80 4.77
N ARG A 2 -2.01 20.22 3.82
CA ARG A 2 -3.42 19.79 3.75
C ARG A 2 -3.51 18.38 3.18
N SER A 3 -4.60 17.68 3.43
CA SER A 3 -4.81 16.31 2.89
C SER A 3 -4.70 16.25 1.36
N GLN A 4 -5.19 17.28 0.67
CA GLN A 4 -5.08 17.40 -0.78
C GLN A 4 -3.64 17.52 -1.27
N GLU A 5 -2.82 18.33 -0.60
CA GLU A 5 -1.40 18.52 -0.94
C GLU A 5 -0.61 17.21 -0.76
N ILE A 6 -0.92 16.42 0.28
CA ILE A 6 -0.31 15.09 0.50
C ILE A 6 -0.69 14.13 -0.64
N ARG A 7 -1.97 14.12 -1.04
CA ARG A 7 -2.46 13.26 -2.13
C ARG A 7 -1.78 13.60 -3.46
N GLU A 8 -1.76 14.88 -3.81
CA GLU A 8 -1.13 15.37 -5.04
C GLU A 8 0.38 15.10 -5.01
N GLY A 9 1.05 15.41 -3.90
CA GLY A 9 2.48 15.15 -3.72
C GLY A 9 2.85 13.67 -3.86
N PHE A 10 2.02 12.75 -3.36
CA PHE A 10 2.22 11.30 -3.54
C PHE A 10 2.13 10.88 -5.00
N LEU A 11 1.07 11.31 -5.70
CA LEU A 11 0.86 10.95 -7.11
C LEU A 11 1.96 11.54 -8.00
N ASP A 12 2.36 12.79 -7.73
CA ASP A 12 3.44 13.45 -8.45
C ASP A 12 4.79 12.78 -8.19
N PHE A 13 5.08 12.38 -6.94
CA PHE A 13 6.30 11.64 -6.60
C PHE A 13 6.41 10.35 -7.43
N PHE A 14 5.36 9.54 -7.46
CA PHE A 14 5.39 8.29 -8.23
C PHE A 14 5.34 8.50 -9.74
N SER A 15 4.67 9.57 -10.22
CA SER A 15 4.75 10.00 -11.62
C SER A 15 6.20 10.27 -12.04
N ARG A 16 6.98 11.00 -11.22
CA ARG A 16 8.43 11.23 -11.43
C ARG A 16 9.26 9.94 -11.41
N LYS A 17 8.78 8.88 -10.74
CA LYS A 17 9.38 7.53 -10.73
C LYS A 17 8.83 6.63 -11.85
N ASN A 18 8.28 7.21 -12.92
CA ASN A 18 7.73 6.54 -14.09
C ASN A 18 6.53 5.62 -13.80
N HIS A 19 5.73 5.93 -12.79
CA HIS A 19 4.44 5.25 -12.58
C HIS A 19 3.35 5.93 -13.38
N LYS A 20 2.48 5.14 -14.02
CA LYS A 20 1.25 5.69 -14.59
C LYS A 20 0.31 6.09 -13.46
N VAL A 21 -0.06 7.36 -13.37
CA VAL A 21 -1.14 7.79 -12.48
C VAL A 21 -2.47 7.28 -13.04
N VAL A 22 -3.14 6.44 -12.26
CA VAL A 22 -4.43 5.82 -12.60
C VAL A 22 -5.51 6.37 -11.68
N PRO A 23 -6.68 6.81 -12.22
CA PRO A 23 -7.79 7.26 -11.40
C PRO A 23 -8.28 6.17 -10.44
N SER A 24 -8.86 6.61 -9.31
CA SER A 24 -9.58 5.71 -8.40
C SER A 24 -10.73 5.02 -9.14
N SER A 25 -10.83 3.70 -8.97
CA SER A 25 -11.98 2.93 -9.43
C SER A 25 -13.23 3.21 -8.58
N SER A 26 -14.37 2.70 -9.03
CA SER A 26 -15.63 2.72 -8.29
C SER A 26 -15.51 2.01 -6.93
N LEU A 27 -16.31 2.45 -5.95
CA LEU A 27 -16.50 1.70 -4.71
C LEU A 27 -17.23 0.38 -4.93
N LEU A 28 -18.04 0.28 -5.99
CA LEU A 28 -18.70 -0.93 -6.43
C LEU A 28 -17.84 -1.61 -7.50
N PRO A 29 -17.24 -2.78 -7.20
CA PRO A 29 -16.48 -3.56 -8.16
C PRO A 29 -17.41 -4.00 -9.30
N LYS A 30 -16.99 -3.82 -10.56
CA LYS A 30 -17.83 -4.19 -11.71
C LYS A 30 -17.82 -5.70 -12.00
N ASP A 31 -16.69 -6.36 -11.77
CA ASP A 31 -16.41 -7.72 -12.26
C ASP A 31 -15.87 -8.65 -11.17
N ASP A 32 -16.19 -8.39 -9.90
CA ASP A 32 -15.73 -9.21 -8.77
C ASP A 32 -16.86 -9.46 -7.76
N ALA A 33 -17.47 -10.64 -7.85
CA ALA A 33 -18.54 -11.04 -6.93
C ALA A 33 -18.05 -11.45 -5.53
N THR A 34 -16.72 -11.55 -5.32
CA THR A 34 -16.14 -11.99 -4.04
C THR A 34 -15.97 -10.84 -3.04
N ILE A 35 -16.02 -9.59 -3.51
CA ILE A 35 -15.89 -8.39 -2.67
C ILE A 35 -17.10 -7.47 -2.85
N LEU A 36 -17.68 -7.03 -1.73
CA LEU A 36 -18.86 -6.17 -1.74
C LEU A 36 -18.52 -4.72 -2.12
N PHE A 37 -17.37 -4.23 -1.64
CA PHE A 37 -16.86 -2.89 -1.93
C PHE A 37 -15.34 -2.93 -2.16
N THR A 38 -14.84 -1.97 -2.94
CA THR A 38 -13.41 -1.72 -3.08
C THR A 38 -12.83 -1.35 -1.71
N ASN A 39 -11.98 -2.21 -1.17
CA ASN A 39 -11.40 -2.08 0.18
C ASN A 39 -9.90 -1.74 0.16
N ALA A 40 -9.27 -1.80 -1.03
CA ALA A 40 -7.87 -1.50 -1.27
C ALA A 40 -7.62 -0.96 -2.68
N GLY A 41 -6.50 -0.23 -2.85
CA GLY A 41 -6.07 0.29 -4.15
C GLY A 41 -5.80 -0.78 -5.21
N MET A 42 -5.44 -1.99 -4.78
CA MET A 42 -5.06 -3.08 -5.67
C MET A 42 -6.26 -3.77 -6.35
N ASN A 43 -7.50 -3.60 -5.87
CA ASN A 43 -8.64 -4.36 -6.40
C ASN A 43 -8.83 -4.14 -7.92
N GLN A 44 -8.64 -2.90 -8.41
CA GLN A 44 -8.72 -2.58 -9.85
C GLN A 44 -7.57 -3.15 -10.69
N PHE A 45 -6.53 -3.68 -10.05
CA PHE A 45 -5.35 -4.28 -10.68
C PHE A 45 -5.27 -5.79 -10.44
N LYS A 46 -6.29 -6.42 -9.82
CA LYS A 46 -6.34 -7.85 -9.49
C LYS A 46 -5.95 -8.73 -10.69
N ASN A 47 -6.57 -8.51 -11.84
CA ASN A 47 -6.33 -9.31 -13.04
C ASN A 47 -4.92 -9.11 -13.61
N ILE A 48 -4.31 -7.95 -13.39
CA ILE A 48 -2.92 -7.69 -13.80
C ILE A 48 -1.96 -8.48 -12.91
N PHE A 49 -2.18 -8.49 -11.59
CA PHE A 49 -1.38 -9.29 -10.65
C PHE A 49 -1.51 -10.79 -10.90
N LEU A 50 -2.70 -11.27 -11.32
CA LEU A 50 -2.93 -12.66 -11.72
C LEU A 50 -2.40 -13.00 -13.13
N GLY A 51 -1.90 -12.01 -13.88
CA GLY A 51 -1.43 -12.19 -15.26
C GLY A 51 -2.54 -12.39 -16.31
N LEU A 52 -3.80 -12.23 -15.92
CA LEU A 52 -4.99 -12.37 -16.79
C LEU A 52 -5.22 -11.13 -17.66
N GLU A 53 -4.66 -9.99 -17.28
CA GLU A 53 -4.80 -8.73 -17.97
C GLU A 53 -3.43 -8.06 -18.17
N LYS A 54 -3.20 -7.51 -19.36
CA LYS A 54 -1.99 -6.73 -19.67
C LYS A 54 -2.36 -5.28 -19.95
N ARG A 55 -1.61 -4.35 -19.37
CA ARG A 55 -1.69 -2.92 -19.63
C ARG A 55 -0.43 -2.44 -20.36
N SER A 56 -0.50 -1.26 -20.96
CA SER A 56 0.65 -0.60 -21.60
C SER A 56 1.72 -0.13 -20.61
N TYR A 57 1.42 -0.14 -19.31
CA TYR A 57 2.33 0.26 -18.24
C TYR A 57 2.62 -0.92 -17.31
N ARG A 58 3.84 -0.95 -16.76
CA ARG A 58 4.28 -1.93 -15.75
C ARG A 58 4.31 -1.38 -14.33
N ARG A 59 4.09 -0.07 -14.19
CA ARG A 59 4.07 0.66 -12.92
C ARG A 59 2.84 1.53 -12.86
N ALA A 60 2.14 1.55 -11.73
CA ALA A 60 0.98 2.42 -11.54
C ALA A 60 0.95 3.04 -10.15
N ALA A 61 0.35 4.22 -10.02
CA ALA A 61 0.07 4.85 -8.74
C ALA A 61 -1.36 5.40 -8.73
N SER A 62 -2.04 5.30 -7.58
CA SER A 62 -3.42 5.78 -7.44
C SER A 62 -3.72 6.23 -6.00
N ALA A 63 -4.72 7.11 -5.88
CA ALA A 63 -5.37 7.44 -4.61
C ALA A 63 -6.77 6.84 -4.60
N GLN A 64 -6.91 5.60 -4.12
CA GLN A 64 -8.15 4.82 -4.22
C GLN A 64 -9.11 5.15 -3.07
N LYS A 65 -10.34 5.51 -3.41
CA LYS A 65 -11.46 5.54 -2.45
C LYS A 65 -11.78 4.11 -2.01
N CYS A 66 -11.72 3.86 -0.71
CA CYS A 66 -11.91 2.56 -0.09
C CYS A 66 -13.07 2.59 0.91
N LEU A 67 -13.79 1.48 1.03
CA LEU A 67 -14.82 1.27 2.03
C LEU A 67 -14.61 -0.07 2.76
N ARG A 68 -14.50 -0.04 4.09
CA ARG A 68 -14.28 -1.20 4.96
C ARG A 68 -15.41 -1.39 5.97
N VAL A 69 -16.50 -1.99 5.51
CA VAL A 69 -17.74 -2.18 6.28
C VAL A 69 -18.26 -3.62 6.26
N SER A 70 -17.51 -4.55 5.65
CA SER A 70 -17.97 -5.92 5.40
C SER A 70 -16.81 -6.85 5.05
N GLY A 71 -16.99 -8.15 5.25
CA GLY A 71 -16.00 -9.18 4.89
C GLY A 71 -14.77 -9.18 5.80
N LYS A 72 -13.65 -9.70 5.31
CA LYS A 72 -12.37 -9.84 6.04
C LYS A 72 -11.80 -8.50 6.54
N HIS A 73 -12.14 -7.41 5.87
CA HIS A 73 -11.69 -6.06 6.21
C HIS A 73 -12.90 -5.20 6.62
N ASN A 74 -13.37 -5.40 7.84
CA ASN A 74 -14.50 -4.68 8.41
C ASN A 74 -14.09 -3.87 9.65
N ASP A 75 -14.09 -2.54 9.50
CA ASP A 75 -13.69 -1.61 10.56
C ASP A 75 -14.90 -0.99 11.28
N LEU A 76 -16.14 -1.35 10.90
CA LEU A 76 -17.37 -0.68 11.32
C LEU A 76 -17.51 -0.58 12.85
N GLU A 77 -17.20 -1.66 13.58
CA GLU A 77 -17.31 -1.68 15.04
C GLU A 77 -16.21 -0.89 15.77
N GLN A 78 -15.13 -0.52 15.07
CA GLN A 78 -14.01 0.24 15.62
C GLN A 78 -14.12 1.75 15.37
N VAL A 79 -14.97 2.15 14.42
CA VAL A 79 -15.24 3.54 14.11
C VAL A 79 -15.91 4.22 15.31
N GLY A 80 -15.36 5.37 15.73
CA GLY A 80 -15.81 6.09 16.93
C GLY A 80 -15.23 5.57 18.24
N ARG A 81 -14.63 4.37 18.27
CA ARG A 81 -13.89 3.85 19.44
C ARG A 81 -12.40 4.18 19.42
N THR A 82 -11.86 4.41 18.23
CA THR A 82 -10.45 4.71 18.02
C THR A 82 -10.27 5.94 17.14
N SER A 83 -9.10 6.56 17.21
CA SER A 83 -8.75 7.72 16.38
C SER A 83 -8.22 7.37 14.98
N LYS A 84 -8.15 6.07 14.64
CA LYS A 84 -7.46 5.57 13.43
C LYS A 84 -8.37 4.83 12.43
N HIS A 85 -9.54 4.35 12.88
CA HIS A 85 -10.42 3.55 12.02
C HIS A 85 -11.50 4.42 11.39
N HIS A 86 -11.69 4.26 10.08
CA HIS A 86 -12.72 4.89 9.28
C HIS A 86 -13.43 3.83 8.44
N THR A 87 -14.71 4.03 8.14
CA THR A 87 -15.41 3.20 7.13
C THR A 87 -14.95 3.58 5.74
N PHE A 88 -15.03 4.87 5.38
CA PHE A 88 -14.57 5.44 4.12
C PHE A 88 -13.23 6.15 4.30
N PHE A 89 -12.26 5.85 3.44
CA PHE A 89 -10.95 6.48 3.44
C PHE A 89 -10.31 6.44 2.04
N GLU A 90 -9.19 7.13 1.86
CA GLU A 90 -8.38 7.05 0.65
C GLU A 90 -7.09 6.28 0.92
N MET A 91 -6.79 5.31 0.07
CA MET A 91 -5.55 4.54 0.08
C MET A 91 -4.63 5.04 -1.04
N LEU A 92 -3.53 5.64 -0.65
CA LEU A 92 -2.44 5.99 -1.58
C LEU A 92 -1.59 4.74 -1.81
N GLY A 93 -1.40 4.35 -3.07
CA GLY A 93 -0.67 3.13 -3.40
C GLY A 93 0.15 3.26 -4.68
N ASN A 94 1.31 2.61 -4.68
CA ASN A 94 2.15 2.35 -5.84
C ASN A 94 2.18 0.84 -6.13
N PHE A 95 2.18 0.49 -7.41
CA PHE A 95 2.03 -0.88 -7.88
C PHE A 95 3.09 -1.18 -8.93
N SER A 96 3.71 -2.36 -8.80
CA SER A 96 4.66 -2.92 -9.74
C SER A 96 4.08 -4.20 -10.33
N PHE A 97 4.04 -4.29 -11.66
CA PHE A 97 3.53 -5.45 -12.39
C PHE A 97 4.69 -6.14 -13.10
N GLY A 98 5.42 -6.98 -12.36
CA GLY A 98 6.60 -7.69 -12.88
C GLY A 98 7.74 -6.75 -13.28
N ASP A 99 7.94 -5.66 -12.53
CA ASP A 99 8.95 -4.65 -12.81
C ASP A 99 9.97 -4.51 -11.67
N TYR A 100 9.70 -3.69 -10.65
CA TYR A 100 10.53 -3.60 -9.44
C TYR A 100 9.95 -4.44 -8.29
N PHE A 101 10.76 -4.71 -7.26
CA PHE A 101 10.34 -5.54 -6.12
C PHE A 101 10.73 -4.91 -4.78
N LYS A 102 11.10 -5.70 -3.77
CA LYS A 102 11.31 -5.25 -2.38
C LYS A 102 12.27 -4.05 -2.28
N LYS A 103 13.41 -4.10 -2.97
CA LYS A 103 14.47 -3.10 -2.88
C LYS A 103 13.99 -1.69 -3.23
N GLU A 104 13.39 -1.54 -4.42
CA GLU A 104 12.87 -0.26 -4.89
C GLU A 104 11.58 0.12 -4.16
N ALA A 105 10.71 -0.85 -3.82
CA ALA A 105 9.48 -0.57 -3.09
C ALA A 105 9.77 0.07 -1.73
N ILE A 106 10.72 -0.50 -0.97
CA ILE A 106 11.19 0.05 0.30
C ILE A 106 11.83 1.44 0.09
N SER A 107 12.70 1.58 -0.92
CA SER A 107 13.38 2.84 -1.20
C SER A 107 12.41 3.97 -1.54
N TYR A 108 11.41 3.71 -2.38
CA TYR A 108 10.41 4.72 -2.74
C TYR A 108 9.56 5.15 -1.54
N ALA A 109 9.13 4.20 -0.71
CA ALA A 109 8.38 4.51 0.50
C ALA A 109 9.22 5.36 1.48
N TRP A 110 10.46 4.95 1.72
CA TRP A 110 11.36 5.67 2.64
C TRP A 110 11.73 7.07 2.13
N GLU A 111 12.02 7.21 0.84
CA GLU A 111 12.29 8.48 0.18
C GLU A 111 11.09 9.43 0.31
N PHE A 112 9.88 8.95 0.03
CA PHE A 112 8.67 9.76 0.16
C PHE A 112 8.44 10.23 1.61
N LEU A 113 8.53 9.34 2.59
CA LEU A 113 8.30 9.69 3.99
C LEU A 113 9.37 10.65 4.54
N THR A 114 10.64 10.42 4.23
CA THR A 114 11.75 11.13 4.88
C THR A 114 12.26 12.34 4.10
N ARG A 115 12.10 12.37 2.77
CA ARG A 115 12.56 13.49 1.92
C ARG A 115 11.42 14.39 1.48
N GLU A 116 10.33 13.82 0.97
CA GLU A 116 9.18 14.61 0.49
C GLU A 116 8.34 15.11 1.68
N LEU A 117 7.92 14.22 2.59
CA LEU A 117 7.17 14.57 3.79
C LEU A 117 8.03 15.06 4.97
N LYS A 118 9.36 14.88 4.87
CA LYS A 118 10.35 15.33 5.87
C LYS A 118 10.05 14.83 7.28
N LEU A 119 9.52 13.61 7.40
CA LEU A 119 9.33 12.99 8.70
C LEU A 119 10.68 12.66 9.34
N ASP A 120 10.78 12.89 10.64
CA ASP A 120 11.95 12.53 11.40
C ASP A 120 12.12 11.01 11.43
N LYS A 121 13.22 10.53 10.83
CA LYS A 121 13.63 9.12 10.82
C LYS A 121 13.68 8.52 12.22
N SER A 122 13.96 9.33 13.24
CA SER A 122 14.06 8.89 14.63
C SER A 122 12.73 8.34 15.18
N ARG A 123 11.61 8.70 14.54
CA ARG A 123 10.24 8.35 14.94
C ARG A 123 9.63 7.25 14.09
N LEU A 124 10.35 6.76 13.07
CA LEU A 124 9.88 5.73 12.16
C LEU A 124 10.35 4.35 12.64
N TYR A 125 9.42 3.40 12.57
CA TYR A 125 9.63 1.99 12.87
C TYR A 125 9.11 1.17 11.69
N VAL A 126 9.70 0.01 11.48
CA VAL A 126 9.33 -0.89 10.39
C VAL A 126 9.04 -2.28 10.93
N THR A 127 8.15 -2.98 10.25
CA THR A 127 7.86 -4.38 10.56
C THR A 127 8.02 -5.21 9.30
N VAL A 128 8.52 -6.44 9.47
CA VAL A 128 8.69 -7.42 8.38
C VAL A 128 8.10 -8.76 8.80
N TYR A 129 7.82 -9.62 7.82
CA TYR A 129 7.38 -10.98 8.09
C TYR A 129 8.50 -11.78 8.77
N THR A 130 8.14 -12.67 9.71
CA THR A 130 9.12 -13.40 10.53
C THR A 130 10.22 -14.07 9.72
N ASP A 131 9.89 -14.63 8.56
CA ASP A 131 10.83 -15.35 7.70
C ASP A 131 11.38 -14.52 6.53
N ASP A 132 11.07 -13.22 6.45
CA ASP A 132 11.53 -12.33 5.37
C ASP A 132 12.83 -11.59 5.76
N ASP A 133 13.94 -12.33 5.76
CA ASP A 133 15.27 -11.78 6.03
C ASP A 133 15.70 -10.75 4.98
N GLU A 134 15.29 -10.93 3.73
CA GLU A 134 15.59 -10.01 2.64
C GLU A 134 15.05 -8.61 2.93
N ALA A 135 13.78 -8.50 3.36
CA ALA A 135 13.18 -7.21 3.71
C ALA A 135 13.88 -6.58 4.93
N ALA A 136 14.21 -7.38 5.95
CA ALA A 136 14.92 -6.89 7.14
C ALA A 136 16.29 -6.30 6.78
N ASP A 137 17.03 -7.00 5.91
CA ASP A 137 18.35 -6.58 5.47
C ASP A 137 18.29 -5.36 4.54
N ILE A 138 17.28 -5.24 3.67
CA ILE A 138 17.08 -4.02 2.88
C ILE A 138 16.85 -2.83 3.82
N TRP A 139 15.95 -2.94 4.80
CA TRP A 139 15.70 -1.85 5.74
C TRP A 139 16.95 -1.43 6.51
N HIS A 140 17.72 -2.41 6.97
CA HIS A 140 18.91 -2.15 7.77
C HIS A 140 20.09 -1.63 6.93
N LEU A 141 20.45 -2.34 5.87
CA LEU A 141 21.65 -2.09 5.09
C LEU A 141 21.48 -0.98 4.06
N GLN A 142 20.31 -0.88 3.42
CA GLN A 142 20.06 0.13 2.40
C GLN A 142 19.58 1.45 3.01
N GLU A 143 18.53 1.39 3.84
CA GLU A 143 17.89 2.61 4.36
C GLU A 143 18.46 3.10 5.70
N GLY A 144 19.28 2.26 6.35
CA GLY A 144 19.96 2.59 7.60
C GLY A 144 19.06 2.55 8.82
N VAL A 145 17.97 1.78 8.80
CA VAL A 145 17.09 1.63 9.97
C VAL A 145 17.83 0.79 11.04
N PRO A 146 17.94 1.28 12.29
CA PRO A 146 18.55 0.51 13.37
C PRO A 146 17.80 -0.80 13.63
N ARG A 147 18.52 -1.89 13.93
CA ARG A 147 17.92 -3.23 14.09
C ARG A 147 16.87 -3.26 15.21
N GLU A 148 17.06 -2.49 16.26
CA GLU A 148 16.13 -2.33 17.38
C GLU A 148 14.80 -1.66 17.00
N ARG A 149 14.69 -1.12 15.78
CA ARG A 149 13.45 -0.54 15.22
C ARG A 149 12.85 -1.35 14.08
N ILE A 150 13.40 -2.54 13.81
CA ILE A 150 12.90 -3.49 12.84
C ILE A 150 12.26 -4.64 13.62
N PHE A 151 10.93 -4.68 13.65
CA PHE A 151 10.20 -5.74 14.33
C PHE A 151 9.78 -6.85 13.37
N ARG A 152 9.72 -8.09 13.86
CA ARG A 152 9.26 -9.25 13.10
C ARG A 152 7.93 -9.73 13.65
N PHE A 153 6.94 -9.88 12.76
CA PHE A 153 5.64 -10.44 13.11
C PHE A 153 5.22 -11.53 12.12
N GLY A 154 4.37 -12.43 12.59
CA GLY A 154 3.89 -13.57 11.80
C GLY A 154 2.77 -13.20 10.82
N GLU A 155 2.08 -14.24 10.32
CA GLU A 155 1.12 -14.12 9.22
C GLU A 155 -0.02 -13.13 9.51
N LYS A 156 -0.47 -13.08 10.77
CA LYS A 156 -1.58 -12.23 11.18
C LYS A 156 -1.35 -10.73 10.88
N ASP A 157 -0.11 -10.27 10.99
CA ASP A 157 0.21 -8.84 10.97
C ASP A 157 1.03 -8.44 9.73
N ASN A 158 1.89 -9.34 9.24
CA ASN A 158 2.86 -9.05 8.20
C ASN A 158 2.72 -9.97 6.96
N PHE A 159 1.61 -10.69 6.83
CA PHE A 159 1.23 -11.39 5.59
C PHE A 159 -0.10 -10.84 5.06
N TRP A 160 -0.03 -10.11 3.96
CA TRP A 160 -1.22 -9.48 3.37
C TRP A 160 -1.87 -10.41 2.34
N SER A 161 -3.19 -10.49 2.39
CA SER A 161 -4.02 -11.22 1.42
C SER A 161 -5.26 -10.40 1.12
N MET A 162 -5.66 -10.27 -0.15
CA MET A 162 -6.86 -9.49 -0.51
C MET A 162 -8.17 -10.08 0.06
N GLY A 163 -8.24 -11.40 0.15
CA GLY A 163 -9.42 -12.15 0.57
C GLY A 163 -9.03 -13.61 0.82
N ASP A 164 -10.01 -14.51 0.75
CA ASP A 164 -9.75 -15.96 0.90
C ASP A 164 -9.04 -16.55 -0.33
N THR A 165 -9.19 -15.89 -1.49
CA THR A 165 -8.51 -16.23 -2.75
C THR A 165 -8.08 -14.96 -3.47
N GLY A 166 -6.91 -14.98 -4.11
CA GLY A 166 -6.36 -13.85 -4.84
C GLY A 166 -4.87 -13.65 -4.54
N PRO A 167 -4.24 -12.65 -5.17
CA PRO A 167 -2.87 -12.26 -4.87
C PRO A 167 -2.75 -11.57 -3.51
#